data_AF-A0A951MQ07-F1
#
_entry.id   AF-A0A951MQ07-F1
#
_cell.length_a   1.000
_cell.length_b   1.000
_cell.length_c   1.000
_cell.angle_alpha   90.00
_cell.angle_beta   90.00
_cell.angle_gamma   90.00
#
_symmetry.space_group_name_H-M   'P 1'
#
loop_
_entity.id
_entity.type
_entity.pdbx_description
1 polymer ?
#
loop_
_entity_poly.entity_id
_entity_poly.type
_entity_poly.pdbx_seq_one_letter_code
_entity_poly.pdbx_strand_id
1 'polypeptide(L)'
;MITRYVFFNVIQSVPVIFTLNAADGVLTLAALGFLGFGIDYPAAEWGLDVSRAISDVVSGFWWTAFFPGMAITTLVVGLTLVGEGLNDIVNPLLRTQAYEGSVDAKDDA
;
A
#
# COMPACT_ATOMS: atom_id res chain seq x y z
N MET A 1 -23.39 22.01 14.51
CA MET A 1 -24.11 20.89 13.85
C MET A 1 -23.51 20.43 12.52
N ILE A 2 -22.38 21.01 12.06
CA ILE A 2 -21.65 20.54 10.86
C ILE A 2 -20.68 19.39 11.18
N THR A 3 -20.10 19.38 12.38
CA THR A 3 -19.10 18.38 12.81
C THR A 3 -19.64 16.96 12.69
N ARG A 4 -20.89 16.70 13.07
CA ARG A 4 -21.46 15.34 13.04
C ARG A 4 -21.72 14.80 11.62
N TYR A 5 -21.93 15.67 10.63
CA TYR A 5 -22.12 15.27 9.23
C TYR A 5 -20.80 15.08 8.50
N VAL A 6 -19.83 15.99 8.70
CA VAL A 6 -18.49 15.86 8.11
C VAL A 6 -17.74 14.69 8.76
N PHE A 7 -17.89 14.47 10.07
CA PHE A 7 -17.19 13.43 10.81
C PHE A 7 -17.60 12.01 10.36
N PHE A 8 -18.88 11.75 10.06
CA PHE A 8 -19.30 10.42 9.59
C PHE A 8 -18.85 10.12 8.15
N ASN A 9 -18.78 11.15 7.30
CA ASN A 9 -18.28 11.03 5.93
C ASN A 9 -16.75 10.81 5.92
N VAL A 10 -16.01 11.56 6.75
CA VAL A 10 -14.55 11.43 6.89
C VAL A 10 -14.15 10.09 7.54
N ILE A 11 -14.90 9.60 8.54
CA ILE A 11 -14.64 8.27 9.15
C ILE A 11 -14.72 7.15 8.10
N GLN A 12 -15.55 7.30 7.07
CA GLN A 12 -15.65 6.31 6.00
C GLN A 12 -14.34 6.24 5.19
N SER A 13 -13.69 7.38 4.92
CA SER A 13 -12.46 7.47 4.10
C SER A 13 -11.16 7.36 4.90
N VAL A 14 -11.17 7.56 6.22
CA VAL A 14 -9.98 7.48 7.08
C VAL A 14 -9.28 6.11 7.01
N PRO A 15 -9.98 4.96 7.04
CA PRO A 15 -9.34 3.65 6.94
C PRO A 15 -8.56 3.45 5.64
N VAL A 16 -9.11 3.92 4.51
CA VAL A 16 -8.47 3.86 3.19
C VAL A 16 -7.14 4.62 3.18
N ILE A 17 -7.20 5.89 3.61
CA ILE A 17 -6.03 6.77 3.65
C ILE A 17 -4.98 6.20 4.59
N PHE A 18 -5.41 5.66 5.75
CA PHE A 18 -4.50 5.02 6.70
C PHE A 18 -3.78 3.82 6.08
N THR A 19 -4.49 2.92 5.39
CA THR A 19 -3.87 1.74 4.75
C THR A 19 -2.85 2.12 3.68
N LEU A 20 -3.15 3.12 2.84
CA LEU A 20 -2.24 3.59 1.81
C LEU A 20 -0.99 4.25 2.40
N ASN A 21 -1.17 5.12 3.41
CA ASN A 21 -0.04 5.75 4.11
C ASN A 21 0.81 4.72 4.87
N ALA A 22 0.20 3.66 5.41
CA ALA A 22 0.92 2.58 6.04
C ALA A 22 1.80 1.82 5.03
N ALA A 23 1.30 1.54 3.82
CA ALA A 23 2.08 0.93 2.75
C ALA A 23 3.29 1.79 2.36
N ASP A 24 3.09 3.10 2.16
CA ASP A 24 4.17 4.06 1.88
C ASP A 24 5.19 4.16 3.02
N GLY A 25 4.70 4.14 4.27
CA GLY A 25 5.55 4.14 5.46
C GLY A 25 6.45 2.90 5.51
N VAL A 26 5.90 1.71 5.23
CA VAL A 26 6.68 0.47 5.14
C VAL A 26 7.72 0.55 4.04
N LEU A 27 7.35 1.02 2.83
CA LEU A 27 8.30 1.18 1.72
C LEU A 27 9.44 2.11 2.08
N THR A 28 9.13 3.22 2.76
CA THR A 28 10.12 4.19 3.23
C THR A 28 11.06 3.57 4.26
N LEU A 29 10.52 2.85 5.24
CA LEU A 29 11.32 2.12 6.24
C LEU A 29 12.21 1.07 5.61
N ALA A 30 11.68 0.25 4.70
CA ALA A 30 12.44 -0.76 3.98
C ALA A 30 13.57 -0.14 3.14
N ALA A 31 13.30 0.99 2.47
CA ALA A 31 14.32 1.73 1.72
C ALA A 31 15.42 2.28 2.64
N LEU A 32 15.05 2.84 3.80
CA LEU A 32 16.01 3.32 4.79
C LEU A 32 16.86 2.18 5.37
N GLY A 33 16.22 1.05 5.72
CA GLY A 33 16.88 -0.18 6.13
C GLY A 33 17.90 -0.66 5.11
N PHE A 34 17.49 -0.68 3.84
CA PHE A 34 18.34 -1.07 2.72
C PHE A 34 19.56 -0.14 2.54
N LEU A 35 19.36 1.17 2.73
CA LEU A 35 20.43 2.18 2.71
C LEU A 35 21.34 2.13 3.95
N GLY A 36 21.05 1.29 4.94
CA GLY A 36 21.87 1.12 6.15
C GLY A 36 21.45 1.98 7.34
N PHE A 37 20.27 2.62 7.29
CA PHE A 37 19.68 3.35 8.41
C PHE A 37 18.74 2.48 9.26
N GLY A 38 18.75 1.17 9.04
CA GLY A 38 18.00 0.20 9.82
C GLY A 38 18.62 -0.07 11.21
N ILE A 39 17.90 -0.85 12.01
CA ILE A 39 18.40 -1.36 13.29
C ILE A 39 19.10 -2.71 13.06
N ASP A 40 20.32 -2.83 13.58
CA ASP A 40 21.05 -4.09 13.56
C ASP A 40 20.40 -5.15 14.48
N TYR A 41 20.80 -6.41 14.30
CA TYR A 41 20.36 -7.59 15.06
C TYR A 41 20.27 -7.30 16.57
N PRO A 42 19.21 -7.70 17.31
CA PRO A 42 18.30 -8.84 17.09
C PRO A 42 16.92 -8.53 16.49
N ALA A 43 16.68 -7.29 16.05
CA ALA A 43 15.42 -6.93 15.43
C ALA A 43 15.31 -7.49 14.00
N ALA A 44 14.11 -7.90 13.60
CA ALA A 44 13.81 -8.29 12.23
C ALA A 44 13.67 -7.01 11.37
N GLU A 45 14.70 -6.69 10.59
CA GLU A 45 14.74 -5.53 9.70
C GLU A 45 14.95 -6.05 8.26
N TRP A 46 13.84 -6.16 7.51
CA TRP A 46 13.85 -6.78 6.19
C TRP A 46 14.56 -5.96 5.11
N GLY A 47 14.62 -4.63 5.23
CA GLY A 47 15.33 -3.76 4.28
C GLY A 47 16.84 -3.95 4.37
N LEU A 48 17.36 -3.99 5.59
CA LEU A 48 18.75 -4.26 5.91
C LEU A 48 19.14 -5.70 5.55
N ASP A 49 18.23 -6.65 5.76
CA ASP A 49 18.43 -8.05 5.33
C ASP A 49 18.58 -8.14 3.81
N VAL A 50 17.79 -7.40 3.02
CA VAL A 50 17.96 -7.32 1.56
C VAL A 50 19.31 -6.71 1.17
N SER A 51 19.76 -5.66 1.89
CA SER A 51 21.05 -5.02 1.64
C SER A 51 22.23 -5.98 1.87
N ARG A 52 22.21 -6.70 3.00
CA ARG A 52 23.20 -7.75 3.33
C ARG A 52 23.16 -8.90 2.33
N ALA A 53 21.98 -9.26 1.86
CA ALA A 53 21.82 -10.34 0.91
C ALA A 53 22.48 -10.05 -0.45
N ILE A 54 22.82 -8.80 -0.79
CA ILE A 54 23.56 -8.50 -2.03
C ILE A 54 24.90 -9.24 -2.08
N SER A 55 25.68 -9.25 -0.99
CA SER A 55 26.96 -9.99 -0.97
C SER A 55 26.76 -11.50 -1.02
N ASP A 56 25.69 -11.99 -0.39
CA ASP A 56 25.34 -13.40 -0.32
C ASP A 56 24.91 -13.93 -1.69
N VAL A 57 24.11 -13.15 -2.44
CA VAL A 57 23.68 -13.47 -3.80
C VAL A 57 24.87 -13.61 -4.74
N VAL A 58 25.84 -12.69 -4.66
CA VAL A 58 27.10 -12.78 -5.44
C VAL A 58 27.91 -14.02 -5.06
N SER A 59 27.79 -14.47 -3.82
CA SER A 59 28.43 -15.69 -3.30
C SER A 59 27.64 -16.98 -3.61
N GLY A 60 26.49 -16.89 -4.30
CA GLY A 60 25.64 -18.01 -4.70
C GLY A 60 24.42 -18.27 -3.80
N PHE A 61 24.28 -17.55 -2.69
CA PHE A 61 23.20 -17.69 -1.70
C PHE A 61 22.01 -16.78 -2.03
N TRP A 62 21.42 -16.92 -3.22
CA TRP A 62 20.37 -16.02 -3.72
C TRP A 62 19.09 -15.98 -2.85
N TRP A 63 18.83 -17.05 -2.10
CA TRP A 63 17.63 -17.17 -1.29
C TRP A 63 17.59 -16.18 -0.12
N THR A 64 18.74 -15.67 0.33
CA THR A 64 18.80 -14.70 1.43
C THR A 64 18.20 -13.35 1.05
N ALA A 65 18.19 -12.99 -0.24
CA ALA A 65 17.52 -11.78 -0.74
C ALA A 65 16.03 -12.04 -1.04
N PHE A 66 15.71 -13.27 -1.46
CA PHE A 66 14.39 -13.61 -1.96
C PHE A 66 13.30 -13.57 -0.88
N PHE A 67 13.55 -14.18 0.29
CA PHE A 67 12.58 -14.20 1.38
C PHE A 67 12.21 -12.81 1.94
N PRO A 68 13.18 -11.96 2.33
CA PRO A 68 12.84 -10.63 2.83
C PRO A 68 12.24 -9.73 1.73
N GLY A 69 12.71 -9.86 0.49
CA GLY A 69 12.11 -9.17 -0.65
C GLY A 69 10.63 -9.53 -0.85
N MET A 70 10.31 -10.83 -0.88
CA MET A 70 8.91 -11.28 -0.97
C MET A 70 8.07 -10.84 0.21
N ALA A 71 8.59 -10.88 1.44
CA ALA A 71 7.87 -10.44 2.63
C ALA A 71 7.44 -8.96 2.52
N ILE A 72 8.37 -8.08 2.10
CA ILE A 72 8.07 -6.66 1.88
C ILE A 72 7.03 -6.51 0.76
N THR A 73 7.24 -7.16 -0.39
CA THR A 73 6.31 -7.05 -1.53
C THR A 73 4.91 -7.52 -1.16
N THR A 74 4.75 -8.69 -0.53
CA THR A 74 3.44 -9.20 -0.13
C THR A 74 2.77 -8.31 0.90
N LEU A 75 3.51 -7.74 1.85
CA LEU A 75 2.97 -6.82 2.85
C LEU A 75 2.44 -5.54 2.19
N VAL A 76 3.24 -4.91 1.33
CA VAL A 76 2.89 -3.68 0.64
C VAL A 76 1.70 -3.91 -0.27
N VAL A 77 1.74 -4.94 -1.11
CA VAL A 77 0.63 -5.30 -2.00
C VAL A 77 -0.64 -5.61 -1.20
N GLY A 78 -0.52 -6.35 -0.09
CA GLY A 78 -1.66 -6.64 0.78
C GLY A 78 -2.28 -5.36 1.35
N LEU A 79 -1.48 -4.42 1.84
CA LEU A 79 -1.96 -3.13 2.35
C LEU A 79 -2.58 -2.27 1.25
N THR A 80 -1.98 -2.23 0.06
CA THR A 80 -2.50 -1.49 -1.10
C THR A 80 -3.84 -2.05 -1.54
N LEU A 81 -3.96 -3.37 -1.72
CA LEU A 81 -5.21 -4.03 -2.13
C LEU A 81 -6.32 -3.87 -1.09
N VAL A 82 -5.98 -3.92 0.20
CA VAL A 82 -6.93 -3.62 1.28
C VAL A 82 -7.40 -2.17 1.19
N GLY A 83 -6.48 -1.23 0.94
CA GLY A 83 -6.82 0.19 0.73
C GLY A 83 -7.74 0.41 -0.46
N GLU A 84 -7.46 -0.21 -1.60
CA GLU A 84 -8.30 -0.18 -2.79
C GLU A 84 -9.67 -0.80 -2.54
N GLY A 85 -9.73 -1.99 -1.93
CA GLY A 85 -10.99 -2.64 -1.60
C GLY A 85 -11.85 -1.84 -0.62
N LEU A 86 -11.23 -1.17 0.35
CA LEU A 86 -11.95 -0.22 1.19
C LEU A 86 -12.36 1.03 0.41
N ASN A 87 -11.54 1.55 -0.51
CA ASN A 87 -11.88 2.71 -1.32
C ASN A 87 -13.15 2.46 -2.14
N ASP A 88 -13.25 1.30 -2.78
CA ASP A 88 -14.40 0.91 -3.59
C ASP A 88 -15.70 0.84 -2.78
N ILE A 89 -15.63 0.34 -1.53
CA ILE A 89 -16.79 0.27 -0.63
C ILE A 89 -17.19 1.68 -0.18
N VAL A 90 -16.19 2.53 0.08
CA VAL A 90 -16.37 3.87 0.63
C VAL A 90 -16.83 4.87 -0.43
N ASN A 91 -16.41 4.70 -1.68
CA ASN A 91 -16.62 5.64 -2.77
C ASN A 91 -17.58 5.09 -3.85
N PRO A 92 -18.91 5.20 -3.67
CA PRO A 92 -19.91 4.71 -4.62
C PRO A 92 -20.00 5.51 -5.95
N LEU A 93 -19.19 6.56 -6.14
CA LEU A 93 -19.35 7.54 -7.21
C LEU A 93 -18.90 7.07 -8.61
N LEU A 94 -18.09 6.01 -8.70
CA LEU A 94 -17.74 5.42 -10.00
C LEU A 94 -18.95 4.75 -10.69
N ARG A 95 -20.01 4.44 -9.93
CA ARG A 95 -21.22 3.81 -10.47
C ARG A 95 -22.20 4.80 -11.11
N THR A 96 -22.14 6.09 -10.76
CA THR A 96 -23.09 7.10 -11.27
C THR A 96 -22.64 7.71 -12.60
N GLN A 97 -21.33 7.98 -12.76
CA GLN A 97 -20.81 8.58 -14.01
C GLN A 97 -20.91 7.63 -15.22
N ALA A 98 -20.77 6.32 -15.01
CA ALA A 98 -20.96 5.33 -16.06
C ALA A 98 -22.43 5.23 -16.54
N TYR A 99 -23.39 5.59 -15.68
CA TYR A 99 -24.81 5.62 -16.04
C TYR A 99 -25.15 6.89 -16.83
N GLU A 100 -24.61 8.04 -16.43
CA GLU A 100 -24.88 9.34 -17.07
C GLU A 100 -24.35 9.40 -18.51
N GLY A 101 -23.15 8.87 -18.77
CA GLY A 101 -22.61 8.77 -20.14
C GLY A 101 -23.38 7.82 -21.07
N SER A 102 -24.14 6.86 -20.52
CA SER A 102 -24.99 5.96 -21.30
C SER A 102 -26.35 6.56 -21.67
N VAL A 103 -26.78 7.61 -20.96
CA VAL A 103 -28.01 8.36 -21.25
C VAL A 103 -27.72 9.41 -22.32
N ASP A 104 -26.61 10.13 -22.20
CA ASP A 104 -26.18 11.16 -23.18
C ASP A 104 -25.95 10.54 -24.58
N ALA A 105 -25.26 9.39 -24.63
CA ALA A 105 -25.05 8.66 -25.89
C ALA A 105 -26.32 8.09 -26.53
N LYS A 106 -27.45 8.06 -25.80
CA LYS A 106 -28.73 7.57 -26.28
C LYS A 106 -29.67 8.70 -26.71
N ASP A 107 -29.50 9.91 -26.19
CA ASP A 107 -30.20 11.12 -26.64
C ASP A 107 -29.60 11.66 -27.95
N ASP A 108 -28.34 11.35 -28.24
CA ASP A 108 -27.62 11.76 -29.45
C ASP A 108 -27.82 10.83 -30.68
N ALA A 109 -28.60 9.74 -30.54
CA ALA A 109 -28.81 8.70 -31.56
C ALA A 109 -30.25 8.67 -32.11
#